data_AF-A0A5B0G497-F1
#
_entry.id   AF-A0A5B0G497-F1
#
_cell.length_a   1.000
_cell.length_b   1.000
_cell.length_c   1.000
_cell.angle_alpha   90.00
_cell.angle_beta   90.00
_cell.angle_gamma   90.00
#
_symmetry.space_group_name_H-M   'P 1'
#
loop_
_entity.id
_entity.type
_entity.pdbx_description
1 polymer ?
#
loop_
_entity_poly.entity_id
_entity_poly.type
_entity_poly.pdbx_seq_one_letter_code
_entity_poly.pdbx_strand_id
1 'polypeptide(L)'
;MGKPELFKTPQRYFASIEAVSPPVVEALLVPIPVRDGPWGAIWVMSHDEQRRFDGEDLRLLKSLADFTGAAMQVARVQALAEKRATEAEKAQAALRGAEERTHEFIATLSHELRNPIAPVLSSLEILRRVGTSASAGEKALEVAGRQMNRLHRLVDDLLDASRIRHGAFNPGVGEPAD
;
A
#
# COMPACT_ATOMS: atom_id res chain seq x y z
N MET A 1 22.93 28.51 -13.93
CA MET A 1 23.34 27.59 -12.84
C MET A 1 23.54 26.21 -13.43
N GLY A 2 24.72 25.60 -13.27
CA GLY A 2 25.01 24.26 -13.78
C GLY A 2 26.37 24.09 -14.47
N LYS A 3 27.20 25.14 -14.50
CA LYS A 3 28.60 25.04 -14.92
C LYS A 3 29.51 25.24 -13.70
N PRO A 4 30.71 24.67 -13.72
CA PRO A 4 31.73 24.99 -12.74
C PRO A 4 32.06 26.48 -12.75
N GLU A 5 32.26 27.08 -11.57
CA GLU A 5 32.55 28.50 -11.40
C GLU A 5 33.72 28.69 -10.44
N LEU A 6 34.65 29.57 -10.83
CA LEU A 6 35.81 29.97 -10.04
C LEU A 6 35.61 31.39 -9.54
N PHE A 7 35.69 31.59 -8.22
CA PHE A 7 35.53 32.88 -7.57
C PHE A 7 36.81 33.31 -6.89
N LYS A 8 37.20 34.56 -7.10
CA LYS A 8 38.23 35.24 -6.29
C LYS A 8 37.54 36.06 -5.21
N THR A 9 38.03 35.97 -3.97
CA THR A 9 37.44 36.66 -2.80
C THR A 9 35.93 36.37 -2.68
N PRO A 10 35.54 35.08 -2.58
CA PRO A 10 34.14 34.64 -2.72
C PRO A 10 33.17 35.23 -1.67
N GLN A 11 33.68 35.69 -0.51
CA GLN A 11 32.93 36.44 0.51
C GLN A 11 32.25 37.71 -0.02
N ARG A 12 32.71 38.26 -1.15
CA ARG A 12 32.01 39.37 -1.83
C ARG A 12 30.69 38.98 -2.47
N TYR A 13 30.51 37.70 -2.78
CA TYR A 13 29.34 37.15 -3.47
C TYR A 13 28.46 36.32 -2.54
N PHE A 14 29.05 35.77 -1.47
CA PHE A 14 28.39 34.83 -0.57
C PHE A 14 28.53 35.28 0.88
N ALA A 15 27.48 35.89 1.42
CA ALA A 15 27.45 36.34 2.82
C ALA A 15 27.66 35.20 3.83
N SER A 16 27.30 33.97 3.46
CA SER A 16 27.45 32.77 4.31
C SER A 16 28.91 32.45 4.68
N ILE A 17 29.89 33.00 3.96
CA ILE A 17 31.33 32.76 4.22
C ILE A 17 32.09 34.04 4.59
N GLU A 18 31.38 35.15 4.81
CA GLU A 18 31.99 36.44 5.14
C GLU A 18 32.75 36.40 6.47
N ALA A 19 32.23 35.64 7.44
CA ALA A 19 32.82 35.52 8.78
C ALA A 19 33.95 34.46 8.89
N VAL A 20 34.32 33.80 7.79
CA VAL A 20 35.35 32.74 7.82
C VAL A 20 36.75 33.37 7.92
N SER A 21 37.55 32.91 8.89
CA SER A 21 38.92 33.37 9.15
C SER A 21 39.92 32.20 9.21
N PRO A 22 41.09 32.29 8.53
CA PRO A 22 41.53 33.36 7.62
C PRO A 22 40.55 33.55 6.44
N PRO A 23 40.58 34.70 5.72
CA PRO A 23 39.64 34.93 4.62
C PRO A 23 39.85 33.92 3.48
N VAL A 24 38.77 33.54 2.81
CA VAL A 24 38.87 32.72 1.58
C VAL A 24 39.42 33.60 0.47
N VAL A 25 40.47 33.15 -0.21
CA VAL A 25 41.10 33.90 -1.31
C VAL A 25 40.56 33.45 -2.67
N GLU A 26 40.21 32.17 -2.79
CA GLU A 26 39.69 31.58 -4.02
C GLU A 26 38.78 30.40 -3.69
N ALA A 27 37.70 30.24 -4.45
CA ALA A 27 36.79 29.11 -4.32
C ALA A 27 36.40 28.55 -5.69
N LEU A 28 36.44 27.22 -5.80
CA LEU A 28 35.98 26.48 -6.97
C LEU A 28 34.70 25.73 -6.63
N LEU A 29 33.64 26.04 -7.37
CA LEU A 29 32.31 25.48 -7.22
C LEU A 29 32.02 24.56 -8.40
N VAL A 30 31.74 23.28 -8.13
CA VAL A 30 31.45 22.27 -9.16
C VAL A 30 30.08 21.65 -8.88
N PRO A 31 29.08 21.84 -9.76
CA PRO A 31 27.77 21.24 -9.59
C PRO A 31 27.81 19.71 -9.62
N ILE A 32 27.02 19.05 -8.77
CA ILE A 32 26.80 17.60 -8.77
C ILE A 32 25.65 17.30 -9.73
N PRO A 33 25.90 16.73 -10.92
CA PRO A 33 24.86 16.52 -11.90
C PRO A 33 23.95 15.37 -11.48
N VAL A 34 22.63 15.59 -11.53
CA VAL A 34 21.62 14.52 -11.55
C VAL A 34 20.65 14.75 -12.71
N ARG A 35 19.81 13.76 -13.01
CA ARG A 35 18.99 13.74 -14.24
C ARG A 35 18.11 14.98 -14.43
N ASP A 36 17.59 15.55 -13.36
CA ASP A 36 16.60 16.64 -13.40
C ASP A 36 17.21 18.02 -13.03
N GLY A 37 18.55 18.14 -13.10
CA GLY A 37 19.30 19.35 -12.73
C GLY A 37 20.39 19.07 -11.72
N PRO A 38 21.25 20.03 -11.35
CA PRO A 38 22.25 19.80 -10.32
C PRO A 38 21.57 19.63 -8.95
N TRP A 39 21.89 18.55 -8.24
CA TRP A 39 21.36 18.31 -6.89
C TRP A 39 21.93 19.32 -5.88
N GLY A 40 23.17 19.72 -6.11
CA GLY A 40 23.93 20.66 -5.30
C GLY A 40 25.26 20.96 -5.96
N ALA A 41 26.25 21.39 -5.19
CA ALA A 41 27.60 21.62 -5.68
C ALA A 41 28.64 21.21 -4.63
N ILE A 42 29.80 20.76 -5.10
CA ILE A 42 31.01 20.62 -4.31
C ILE A 42 31.70 21.99 -4.30
N TRP A 43 32.11 22.43 -3.12
CA TRP A 43 32.84 23.68 -2.92
C TRP A 43 34.20 23.37 -2.34
N VAL A 44 35.25 23.85 -2.99
CA VAL A 44 36.61 23.82 -2.44
C VAL A 44 37.11 25.24 -2.33
N MET A 45 37.68 25.56 -1.17
CA MET A 45 38.11 26.90 -0.80
C MET A 45 39.59 26.88 -0.45
N SER A 46 40.34 27.88 -0.92
CA SER A 46 41.70 28.17 -0.49
C SER A 46 41.71 29.43 0.35
N HIS A 47 42.51 29.41 1.42
CA HIS A 47 42.82 30.58 2.26
C HIS A 47 44.24 31.09 2.03
N ASP A 48 45.02 30.39 1.19
CA ASP A 48 46.40 30.72 0.87
C ASP A 48 46.48 31.48 -0.45
N GLU A 49 46.97 32.72 -0.39
CA GLU A 49 47.13 33.62 -1.53
C GLU A 49 48.07 33.09 -2.61
N GLN A 50 48.97 32.16 -2.26
CA GLN A 50 49.93 31.54 -3.17
C GLN A 50 49.32 30.40 -4.00
N ARG A 51 48.22 29.80 -3.52
CA ARG A 51 47.54 28.71 -4.21
C ARG A 51 46.48 29.24 -5.17
N ARG A 52 46.46 28.70 -6.39
CA ARG A 52 45.45 28.97 -7.41
C ARG A 52 44.87 27.67 -7.93
N PHE A 53 43.55 27.59 -8.00
CA PHE A 53 42.89 26.48 -8.66
C PHE A 53 43.12 26.56 -10.16
N ASP A 54 43.41 25.41 -10.76
CA ASP A 54 43.67 25.29 -12.18
C ASP A 54 42.75 24.26 -12.86
N GLY A 55 43.09 23.91 -14.11
CA GLY A 55 42.33 22.94 -14.89
C GLY A 55 42.42 21.51 -14.34
N GLU A 56 43.48 21.14 -13.64
CA GLU A 56 43.61 19.83 -13.01
C GLU A 56 42.72 19.73 -11.77
N ASP A 57 42.69 20.76 -10.93
CA ASP A 57 41.76 20.83 -9.79
C ASP A 57 40.30 20.70 -10.26
N LEU A 58 39.94 21.43 -11.32
CA LEU A 58 38.62 21.32 -11.92
C LEU A 58 38.32 19.91 -12.46
N ARG A 59 39.29 19.28 -13.14
CA ARG A 59 39.15 17.92 -13.67
C ARG A 59 38.86 16.92 -12.55
N LEU A 60 39.59 16.99 -11.44
CA LEU A 60 39.41 16.09 -10.30
C LEU A 60 38.05 16.31 -9.62
N LEU A 61 37.69 17.56 -9.36
CA LEU A 61 36.40 17.88 -8.72
C LEU A 61 35.22 17.54 -9.61
N LYS A 62 35.33 17.69 -10.92
CA LYS A 62 34.30 17.26 -11.86
C LYS A 62 34.11 15.74 -11.83
N SER A 63 35.19 14.96 -11.85
CA SER A 63 35.11 13.50 -11.72
C SER A 63 34.45 13.09 -10.40
N LEU A 64 34.79 13.77 -9.30
CA LEU A 64 34.16 13.51 -8.00
C LEU A 64 32.66 13.85 -8.03
N ALA A 65 32.29 15.01 -8.57
CA ALA A 65 30.90 15.44 -8.71
C ALA A 65 30.07 14.46 -9.56
N ASP A 66 30.61 14.03 -10.70
CA ASP A 66 29.98 13.04 -11.59
C ASP A 66 29.76 11.70 -10.85
N PHE A 67 30.79 11.22 -10.13
CA PHE A 67 30.68 10.00 -9.33
C PHE A 67 29.66 10.12 -8.20
N THR A 68 29.65 11.24 -7.47
CA THR A 68 28.66 11.50 -6.42
C THR A 68 27.25 11.50 -6.98
N GLY A 69 27.01 12.18 -8.11
CA GLY A 69 25.71 12.21 -8.78
C GLY A 69 25.21 10.82 -9.16
N ALA A 70 26.08 10.00 -9.75
CA ALA A 70 25.76 8.61 -10.11
C ALA A 70 25.44 7.75 -8.87
N ALA A 71 26.27 7.84 -7.82
CA ALA A 71 26.06 7.09 -6.58
C ALA A 71 24.73 7.45 -5.89
N MET A 72 24.40 8.75 -5.84
CA MET A 72 23.13 9.22 -5.30
C MET A 72 21.93 8.72 -6.11
N GLN A 73 22.04 8.66 -7.43
CA GLN A 73 20.98 8.13 -8.28
C GLN A 73 20.73 6.64 -8.02
N VAL A 74 21.80 5.85 -7.89
CA VAL A 74 21.71 4.42 -7.56
C VAL A 74 21.04 4.23 -6.19
N ALA A 75 21.51 4.94 -5.16
CA ALA A 75 20.94 4.85 -3.83
C ALA A 75 19.45 5.22 -3.81
N ARG A 76 19.05 6.25 -4.55
CA ARG A 76 17.65 6.66 -4.68
C ARG A 76 16.78 5.59 -5.35
N VAL A 77 17.27 4.97 -6.43
CA VAL A 77 16.55 3.91 -7.13
C VAL A 77 16.38 2.68 -6.23
N GLN A 78 17.43 2.31 -5.48
CA GLN A 78 17.38 1.20 -4.53
C GLN A 78 16.38 1.46 -3.41
N ALA A 79 16.41 2.63 -2.78
CA ALA A 79 15.46 2.99 -1.72
C ALA A 79 14.01 2.98 -2.20
N LEU A 80 13.75 3.43 -3.43
CA LEU A 80 12.42 3.36 -4.03
C LEU A 80 11.99 1.92 -4.33
N ALA A 81 12.91 1.09 -4.83
CA ALA A 81 12.64 -0.32 -5.08
C ALA A 81 12.32 -1.08 -3.79
N GLU A 82 13.07 -0.84 -2.72
CA GLU A 82 12.84 -1.43 -1.39
C GLU A 82 11.48 -1.02 -0.83
N LYS A 83 11.15 0.28 -0.86
CA LYS A 83 9.83 0.76 -0.44
C LYS A 83 8.69 0.07 -1.20
N ARG A 84 8.82 -0.06 -2.53
CA ARG A 84 7.82 -0.74 -3.37
C ARG A 84 7.72 -2.23 -3.05
N ALA A 85 8.84 -2.89 -2.78
CA ALA A 85 8.84 -4.30 -2.38
C ALA A 85 8.07 -4.50 -1.06
N THR A 86 8.34 -3.68 -0.05
CA THR A 86 7.61 -3.72 1.23
C THR A 86 6.11 -3.45 1.06
N GLU A 87 5.74 -2.48 0.22
CA GLU A 87 4.33 -2.20 -0.08
C GLU A 87 3.64 -3.38 -0.79
N ALA A 88 4.33 -4.01 -1.75
CA ALA A 88 3.83 -5.18 -2.47
C ALA A 88 3.65 -6.39 -1.54
N GLU A 89 4.61 -6.65 -0.65
CA GLU A 89 4.51 -7.73 0.35
C GLU A 89 3.31 -7.54 1.27
N LYS A 90 3.09 -6.32 1.77
CA LYS A 90 1.93 -6.00 2.61
C LYS A 90 0.61 -6.20 1.85
N ALA A 91 0.53 -5.75 0.61
CA ALA A 91 -0.66 -5.92 -0.22
C ALA A 91 -0.93 -7.42 -0.50
N GLN A 92 0.11 -8.19 -0.79
CA GLN A 92 0.00 -9.63 -1.02
C GLN A 92 -0.43 -10.38 0.24
N ALA A 93 0.10 -10.02 1.41
CA ALA A 93 -0.32 -10.59 2.69
C ALA A 93 -1.79 -10.27 3.00
N ALA A 94 -2.22 -9.03 2.74
CA ALA A 94 -3.62 -8.63 2.91
C ALA A 94 -4.56 -9.39 1.97
N LEU A 95 -4.16 -9.59 0.71
CA LEU A 95 -4.91 -10.36 -0.26
C LEU A 95 -5.05 -11.82 0.18
N ARG A 96 -3.94 -12.48 0.55
CA ARG A 96 -3.97 -13.85 1.06
C ARG A 96 -4.87 -14.01 2.27
N GLY A 97 -4.78 -13.09 3.24
CA GLY A 97 -5.66 -13.11 4.40
C GLY A 97 -7.14 -12.86 4.05
N ALA A 98 -7.45 -12.15 2.96
CA ALA A 98 -8.83 -12.01 2.46
C ALA A 98 -9.32 -13.28 1.74
N GLU A 99 -8.45 -13.94 0.96
CA GLU A 99 -8.73 -15.22 0.31
C GLU A 99 -8.99 -16.32 1.34
N GLU A 100 -8.14 -16.42 2.37
CA GLU A 100 -8.30 -17.39 3.47
C GLU A 100 -9.64 -17.21 4.20
N ARG A 101 -9.98 -15.97 4.57
CA ARG A 101 -11.28 -15.65 5.18
C ARG A 101 -12.46 -15.99 4.27
N THR A 102 -12.31 -15.79 2.97
CA THR A 102 -13.34 -16.16 1.99
C THR A 102 -13.48 -17.68 1.91
N HIS A 103 -12.37 -18.42 1.86
CA HIS A 103 -12.41 -19.89 1.87
C HIS A 103 -13.05 -20.44 3.16
N GLU A 104 -12.67 -19.91 4.32
CA GLU A 104 -13.26 -20.28 5.62
C GLU A 104 -14.76 -19.98 5.66
N PHE A 105 -15.15 -18.82 5.14
CA PHE A 105 -16.56 -18.43 5.04
C PHE A 105 -17.36 -19.38 4.14
N ILE A 106 -16.85 -19.71 2.93
CA ILE A 106 -17.52 -20.63 2.01
C ILE A 106 -17.60 -22.04 2.60
N ALA A 107 -16.55 -22.52 3.27
CA ALA A 107 -16.55 -23.81 3.93
C ALA A 107 -17.62 -23.85 5.04
N THR A 108 -17.65 -22.83 5.90
CA THR A 108 -18.64 -22.71 6.99
C THR A 108 -20.06 -22.65 6.44
N LEU A 109 -20.31 -21.81 5.44
CA LEU A 109 -21.62 -21.73 4.78
C LEU A 109 -22.04 -23.07 4.18
N SER A 110 -21.13 -23.80 3.54
CA SER A 110 -21.44 -25.10 2.95
C SER A 110 -21.92 -26.09 4.02
N HIS A 111 -21.28 -26.10 5.19
CA HIS A 111 -21.70 -26.94 6.32
C HIS A 111 -23.05 -26.48 6.90
N GLU A 112 -23.21 -25.18 7.15
CA GLU A 112 -24.44 -24.62 7.70
C GLU A 112 -25.65 -24.78 6.78
N LEU A 113 -25.45 -24.81 5.46
CA LEU A 113 -26.50 -25.11 4.48
C LEU A 113 -26.80 -26.62 4.39
N ARG A 114 -25.77 -27.48 4.44
CA ARG A 114 -25.95 -28.94 4.35
C ARG A 114 -26.74 -29.47 5.55
N ASN A 115 -26.51 -28.91 6.73
CA ASN A 115 -27.15 -29.31 7.98
C ASN A 115 -28.70 -29.30 7.93
N PRO A 116 -29.38 -28.23 7.46
CA PRO A 116 -30.84 -28.21 7.30
C PRO A 116 -31.31 -28.94 6.03
N ILE A 117 -30.52 -29.01 4.95
CA ILE A 117 -30.92 -29.69 3.70
C ILE A 117 -31.04 -31.20 3.90
N ALA A 118 -30.10 -31.82 4.62
CA ALA A 118 -30.09 -33.27 4.78
C ALA A 118 -31.39 -33.81 5.45
N PRO A 119 -31.88 -33.26 6.59
CA PRO A 119 -33.15 -33.68 7.17
C PRO A 119 -34.37 -33.36 6.31
N VAL A 120 -34.35 -32.31 5.49
CA VAL A 120 -35.43 -32.02 4.53
C VAL A 120 -35.52 -33.15 3.49
N LEU A 121 -34.38 -33.53 2.89
CA LEU A 121 -34.33 -34.63 1.94
C LEU A 121 -34.83 -35.94 2.57
N SER A 122 -34.37 -36.28 3.78
CA SER A 122 -34.84 -37.47 4.51
C SER A 122 -36.34 -37.42 4.81
N SER A 123 -36.86 -36.24 5.18
CA SER A 123 -38.30 -36.06 5.45
C SER A 123 -39.15 -36.24 4.19
N LEU A 124 -38.68 -35.74 3.05
CA LEU A 124 -39.33 -35.94 1.75
C LEU A 124 -39.33 -37.42 1.34
N GLU A 125 -38.25 -38.16 1.60
CA GLU A 125 -38.21 -39.61 1.35
C GLU A 125 -39.21 -40.38 2.20
N ILE A 126 -39.37 -40.03 3.48
CA ILE A 126 -40.38 -40.62 4.37
C ILE A 126 -41.79 -40.32 3.83
N LEU A 127 -42.08 -39.06 3.50
CA LEU A 127 -43.36 -38.64 2.93
C LEU A 127 -43.70 -39.41 1.64
N ARG A 128 -42.72 -39.67 0.76
CA ARG A 128 -42.93 -40.46 -0.46
C ARG A 128 -43.28 -41.93 -0.17
N ARG A 129 -42.84 -42.50 0.96
CA ARG A 129 -43.05 -43.91 1.30
C ARG A 129 -44.37 -44.16 2.04
N VAL A 130 -44.71 -43.31 3.01
CA VAL A 130 -45.87 -43.52 3.91
C VAL A 130 -47.04 -42.56 3.68
N GLY A 131 -46.87 -41.55 2.81
CA GLY A 131 -47.90 -40.54 2.57
C GLY A 131 -48.01 -39.52 3.72
N THR A 132 -48.79 -38.45 3.51
CA THR A 132 -48.92 -37.32 4.44
C THR A 132 -49.90 -37.57 5.59
N SER A 133 -50.81 -38.53 5.44
CA SER A 133 -51.90 -38.83 6.40
C SER A 133 -51.51 -39.83 7.49
N ALA A 134 -50.33 -40.46 7.40
CA ALA A 134 -49.79 -41.30 8.45
C ALA A 134 -49.06 -40.44 9.50
N SER A 135 -49.12 -40.80 10.79
CA SER A 135 -48.43 -40.08 11.88
C SER A 135 -46.91 -39.89 11.63
N ALA A 136 -46.26 -40.84 10.96
CA ALA A 136 -44.87 -40.71 10.54
C ALA A 136 -44.67 -39.63 9.44
N GLY A 137 -45.63 -39.48 8.54
CA GLY A 137 -45.66 -38.43 7.52
C GLY A 137 -45.85 -37.04 8.10
N GLU A 138 -46.79 -36.88 9.05
CA GLU A 138 -46.99 -35.60 9.76
C GLU A 138 -45.72 -35.13 10.47
N LYS A 139 -45.03 -36.03 11.20
CA LYS A 139 -43.75 -35.74 11.85
C LYS A 139 -42.66 -35.35 10.86
N ALA A 140 -42.59 -36.03 9.71
CA ALA A 140 -41.63 -35.69 8.66
C ALA A 140 -41.91 -34.29 8.07
N LEU A 141 -43.18 -33.94 7.84
CA LEU A 141 -43.56 -32.61 7.37
C LEU A 141 -43.18 -31.51 8.37
N GLU A 142 -43.37 -31.76 9.67
CA GLU A 142 -43.00 -30.84 10.75
C GLU A 142 -41.48 -30.60 10.81
N VAL A 143 -40.68 -31.67 10.67
CA VAL A 143 -39.21 -31.58 10.60
C VAL A 143 -38.78 -30.77 9.38
N ALA A 144 -39.34 -31.06 8.20
CA ALA A 144 -39.03 -30.35 6.96
C ALA A 144 -39.36 -28.85 7.08
N GLY A 145 -40.52 -28.50 7.62
CA GLY A 145 -40.94 -27.11 7.82
C GLY A 145 -40.00 -26.33 8.73
N ARG A 146 -39.57 -26.93 9.87
CA ARG A 146 -38.59 -26.28 10.76
C ARG A 146 -37.25 -26.05 10.09
N GLN A 147 -36.75 -27.03 9.33
CA GLN A 147 -35.46 -26.87 8.63
C GLN A 147 -35.55 -25.84 7.50
N MET A 148 -36.67 -25.78 6.78
CA MET A 148 -36.88 -24.76 5.75
C MET A 148 -36.90 -23.35 6.34
N ASN A 149 -37.56 -23.15 7.49
CA ASN A 149 -37.53 -21.88 8.21
C ASN A 149 -36.13 -21.52 8.71
N ARG A 150 -35.31 -22.51 9.10
CA ARG A 150 -33.90 -22.28 9.48
C ARG A 150 -33.07 -21.86 8.26
N LEU A 151 -33.27 -22.51 7.11
CA LEU A 151 -32.59 -22.17 5.86
C LEU A 151 -32.95 -20.75 5.40
N HIS A 152 -34.23 -20.36 5.49
CA HIS A 152 -34.69 -19.01 5.16
C HIS A 152 -33.94 -17.94 5.97
N ARG A 153 -33.88 -18.08 7.30
CA ARG A 153 -33.13 -17.15 8.17
C ARG A 153 -31.65 -17.09 7.81
N LEU A 154 -31.02 -18.22 7.53
CA LEU A 154 -29.61 -18.29 7.13
C LEU A 154 -29.33 -17.52 5.82
N VAL A 155 -30.26 -17.57 4.87
CA VAL A 155 -30.17 -16.82 3.61
C VAL A 155 -30.39 -15.32 3.86
N ASP A 156 -31.36 -14.94 4.69
CA ASP A 156 -31.60 -13.54 5.06
C ASP A 156 -30.35 -12.93 5.73
N ASP A 157 -29.78 -13.63 6.72
CA ASP A 157 -28.57 -13.20 7.43
C ASP A 157 -27.39 -13.01 6.46
N LEU A 158 -27.26 -13.89 5.46
CA LEU A 158 -26.23 -13.80 4.42
C LEU A 158 -26.43 -12.59 3.49
N LEU A 159 -27.69 -12.30 3.11
CA LEU A 159 -28.03 -11.14 2.29
C LEU A 159 -27.78 -9.82 3.03
N ASP A 160 -28.12 -9.76 4.31
CA ASP A 160 -27.88 -8.59 5.16
C ASP A 160 -26.38 -8.35 5.37
N ALA A 161 -25.60 -9.41 5.64
CA ALA A 161 -24.15 -9.32 5.75
C ALA A 161 -23.50 -8.83 4.42
N SER A 162 -24.03 -9.26 3.27
CA SER A 162 -23.56 -8.80 1.95
C SER A 162 -23.87 -7.32 1.71
N ARG A 163 -25.06 -6.84 2.11
CA ARG A 163 -25.46 -5.43 1.97
C ARG A 163 -24.61 -4.49 2.83
N ILE A 164 -24.31 -4.87 4.08
CA ILE A 164 -23.43 -4.13 4.98
C ILE A 164 -22.04 -3.98 4.35
N ARG A 165 -21.49 -5.08 3.81
CA ARG A 165 -20.17 -5.09 3.18
C ARG A 165 -20.08 -4.23 1.91
N HIS A 166 -21.19 -4.04 1.20
CA HIS A 166 -21.27 -3.18 0.02
C HIS A 166 -21.77 -1.75 0.30
N GLY A 167 -21.92 -1.35 1.57
CA GLY A 167 -22.28 0.01 1.96
C GLY A 167 -23.71 0.44 1.59
N ALA A 168 -24.55 -0.48 1.11
CA ALA A 168 -25.94 -0.22 0.77
C ALA A 168 -26.85 -0.45 1.99
N PHE A 169 -26.52 0.17 3.12
CA PHE A 169 -27.47 0.28 4.22
C PHE A 169 -28.18 1.63 4.09
N ASN A 170 -29.34 1.63 3.42
CA ASN A 170 -30.30 2.71 3.60
C ASN A 170 -31.20 2.29 4.77
N PRO A 171 -31.04 2.84 5.99
CA PRO A 171 -32.02 2.65 7.04
C PRO A 171 -33.32 3.33 6.59
N GLY A 172 -34.17 2.58 5.90
CA GLY A 172 -35.54 2.97 5.70
C GLY A 172 -36.29 2.89 7.02
N VAL A 173 -37.13 3.90 7.25
CA VAL A 173 -38.22 4.04 8.24
C VAL A 173 -37.80 4.76 9.54
N GLY A 174 -38.37 5.93 9.90
CA GLY A 174 -39.46 6.63 9.24
C GLY A 174 -39.89 7.96 9.85
N GLU A 175 -40.64 8.70 9.04
CA GLU A 175 -41.69 9.66 9.36
C GLU A 175 -42.72 9.47 8.21
N PRO A 176 -44.04 9.69 8.36
CA PRO A 176 -44.77 10.39 9.42
C PRO A 176 -46.07 9.72 9.92
N ALA A 177 -46.64 10.24 11.03
CA ALA A 177 -48.07 10.54 11.21
C ALA A 177 -48.34 11.04 12.65
N ASP A 178 -48.21 12.36 12.87
CA ASP A 178 -49.25 13.25 13.40
C ASP A 178 -48.79 14.72 13.31
#